data_AF-A0A2V5WAI2-F1
#
_entry.id   AF-A0A2V5WAI2-F1
#
_cell.length_a   1.000
_cell.length_b   1.000
_cell.length_c   1.000
_cell.angle_alpha   90.00
_cell.angle_beta   90.00
_cell.angle_gamma   90.00
#
_symmetry.space_group_name_H-M   'P 1'
#
loop_
_entity.id
_entity.type
_entity.pdbx_description
1 polymer ?
#
loop_
_entity_poly.entity_id
_entity_poly.type
_entity_poly.pdbx_seq_one_letter_code
_entity_poly.pdbx_strand_id
1 'polypeptide(L)' 'MAGKLSGKKVAILAADGFEEVELTKPRKALDDAGAQTS' A
#
# COMPACT_ATOMS: atom_id res chain seq x y z
N MET A 1 1.05 1.29 -19.76
CA MET A 1 0.96 2.61 -19.09
C MET A 1 1.58 2.49 -17.71
N ALA A 2 2.34 3.48 -17.25
CA ALA A 2 2.80 3.52 -15.87
C ALA A 2 1.61 3.81 -14.94
N GLY A 3 1.49 3.05 -13.84
CA GLY A 3 0.47 3.29 -12.81
C GLY A 3 0.63 4.66 -12.14
N LYS A 4 -0.45 5.22 -11.60
CA LYS A 4 -0.47 6.59 -11.03
C LYS A 4 0.61 6.83 -9.96
N LEU A 5 1.03 5.77 -9.27
CA LEU A 5 2.03 5.83 -8.19
C LEU A 5 3.37 5.16 -8.57
N SER A 6 3.58 4.88 -9.86
CA SER A 6 4.82 4.25 -10.34
C SER A 6 6.07 5.01 -9.89
N GLY A 7 7.01 4.30 -9.27
CA GLY A 7 8.26 4.87 -8.75
C GLY A 7 8.13 5.59 -7.41
N LYS A 8 6.95 5.60 -6.78
CA LYS A 8 6.75 6.13 -5.42
C LYS A 8 6.93 5.02 -4.38
N LYS A 9 7.60 5.34 -3.28
CA LYS A 9 7.67 4.51 -2.08
C LYS A 9 6.66 5.03 -1.05
N VAL A 10 5.87 4.13 -0.47
CA VAL A 10 4.83 4.45 0.50
C VAL A 10 5.10 3.63 1.76
N ALA A 11 5.40 4.33 2.86
CA ALA A 11 5.50 3.70 4.17
C ALA A 11 4.11 3.48 4.75
N ILE A 12 3.85 2.30 5.29
CA ILE A 12 2.59 2.00 5.98
C ILE A 12 2.85 1.86 7.47
N LEU A 13 2.23 2.71 8.28
CA LEU A 13 2.33 2.66 9.73
C LEU A 13 1.06 2.01 10.27
N ALA A 14 1.20 0.81 10.82
CA ALA A 14 0.15 0.13 11.57
C ALA A 14 0.42 0.26 13.07
N ALA A 15 -0.66 0.36 13.85
CA ALA A 15 -0.60 0.33 15.31
C ALA A 15 -0.90 -1.09 15.82
N ASP A 16 -0.56 -1.36 17.08
CA ASP A 16 -0.88 -2.63 17.72
C ASP A 16 -2.39 -2.86 17.76
N GLY A 17 -2.83 -4.08 17.44
CA GLY A 17 -4.24 -4.47 17.46
C GLY A 17 -5.05 -4.11 16.20
N PHE A 18 -4.40 -3.68 15.11
CA PHE A 18 -5.07 -3.51 13.81
C PHE A 18 -5.62 -4.83 13.26
N GLU A 19 -6.67 -4.75 12.43
CA GLU A 19 -7.16 -5.93 11.71
C GLU A 19 -6.40 -6.13 10.39
N GLU A 20 -6.01 -7.36 10.05
CA GLU A 20 -5.26 -7.67 8.83
C GLU A 20 -5.95 -7.17 7.55
N VAL A 21 -7.28 -7.21 7.52
CA VAL A 21 -8.08 -6.74 6.38
C VAL A 21 -7.96 -5.24 6.15
N GLU A 22 -7.75 -4.46 7.21
CA GLU A 22 -7.55 -3.01 7.16
C GLU A 22 -6.23 -2.64 6.50
N LEU A 23 -5.22 -3.51 6.57
CA LEU A 23 -3.93 -3.34 5.90
C LEU A 23 -3.95 -3.92 4.48
N THR A 24 -4.54 -5.10 4.31
CA THR A 24 -4.42 -5.87 3.06
C THR A 24 -5.09 -5.20 1.87
N LYS A 25 -6.31 -4.66 2.06
CA LYS A 25 -7.04 -3.96 1.00
C LYS A 25 -6.31 -2.69 0.50
N PRO A 26 -5.92 -1.73 1.37
CA PRO A 26 -5.21 -0.54 0.91
C PRO A 26 -3.82 -0.85 0.38
N ARG A 27 -3.08 -1.82 0.95
CA ARG A 27 -1.79 -2.26 0.41
C ARG A 27 -1.92 -2.73 -1.04
N LYS A 28 -2.91 -3.59 -1.32
CA LYS A 28 -3.20 -4.05 -2.69
C LYS A 28 -3.54 -2.90 -3.63
N ALA A 29 -4.34 -1.93 -3.19
CA ALA A 29 -4.67 -0.77 -4.01
C ALA A 29 -3.42 0.09 -4.36
N LEU A 30 -2.46 0.19 -3.44
CA LEU A 30 -1.19 0.87 -3.68
C LEU A 30 -0.31 0.09 -4.66
N ASP A 31 -0.22 -1.22 -4.49
CA ASP A 31 0.55 -2.10 -5.38
C ASP A 31 -0.04 -2.10 -6.81
N ASP A 32 -1.37 -2.19 -6.94
CA ASP A 32 -2.10 -2.10 -8.23
C ASP A 32 -1.91 -0.73 -8.90
N ALA A 33 -1.73 0.34 -8.10
CA ALA A 33 -1.40 1.67 -8.61
C ALA A 33 0.10 1.84 -8.97
N GLY A 34 0.93 0.81 -8.74
CA GLY A 34 2.35 0.77 -9.06
C GLY A 34 3.28 1.33 -7.98
N ALA A 35 2.79 1.53 -6.76
CA ALA A 35 3.61 1.97 -5.63
C ALA A 35 4.50 0.82 -5.10
N GLN A 36 5.60 1.17 -4.43
CA GLN A 36 6.37 0.25 -3.61
C GLN A 36 5.97 0.45 -2.14
N THR A 37 5.40 -0.57 -1.52
CA THR A 37 4.96 -0.53 -0.12
C THR A 37 6.01 -1.14 0.82
N SER A 38 6.30 -0.47 1.94
CA SER A 38 7.25 -0.92 2.98
C SER A 38 6.73 -0.67 4.39
#